data_AF-A0A9X2BT84-F1
#
_entry.id   AF-A0A9X2BT84-F1
#
_cell.length_a   1.000
_cell.length_b   1.000
_cell.length_c   1.000
_cell.angle_alpha   90.00
_cell.angle_beta   90.00
_cell.angle_gamma   90.00
#
_symmetry.space_group_name_H-M   'P 1'
#
loop_
_entity.id
_entity.type
_entity.pdbx_description
1 polymer ?
#
loop_
_entity_poly.entity_id
_entity_poly.type
_entity_poly.pdbx_seq_one_letter_code
_entity_poly.pdbx_strand_id
1 'polypeptide(L)'
;MDKNEFIEKIAPLAVASAEESGVPASLTIAQAALESNWGASRLAAEGNNLFGLKGSGPSGSLILPTTEYRGGRAVTVNAAFRKYPSWADSIADHARLLSAKRYTGVLRQTGAEAARAVAAAGYASDPQYANKLIRLMDTYNLTQYDEAKGDKPMTTEERKQFEALQETVLAQAKQIADLEKWTRPGIPDWAKEAVNAAVNYSKDKPLLQNPEQGSVDFYRIITVMHRRGLFDKKEKS
;
A
#
# COMPACT_ATOMS: atom_id res chain seq x y z
N MET A 1 -20.61 26.97 -16.56
CA MET A 1 -20.22 25.60 -16.22
C MET A 1 -21.35 25.02 -15.39
N ASP A 2 -21.97 23.96 -15.87
CA ASP A 2 -22.91 23.20 -15.05
C ASP A 2 -22.17 22.23 -14.11
N LYS A 3 -22.92 21.51 -13.28
CA LYS A 3 -22.34 20.64 -12.25
C LYS A 3 -21.66 19.39 -12.84
N ASN A 4 -22.18 18.85 -13.94
CA ASN A 4 -21.59 17.68 -14.59
C ASN A 4 -20.32 18.08 -15.35
N GLU A 5 -20.33 19.22 -16.04
CA GLU A 5 -19.14 19.79 -16.68
C GLU A 5 -18.02 20.04 -15.65
N PHE A 6 -18.38 20.52 -14.45
CA PHE A 6 -17.41 20.66 -13.36
C PHE A 6 -16.80 19.32 -12.96
N ILE A 7 -17.63 18.30 -12.75
CA ILE A 7 -17.20 16.94 -12.36
C ILE A 7 -16.30 16.34 -13.44
N GLU A 8 -16.70 16.40 -14.71
CA GLU A 8 -15.92 15.88 -15.84
C GLU A 8 -14.53 16.51 -15.93
N LYS A 9 -14.44 17.82 -15.65
CA LYS A 9 -13.17 18.55 -15.67
C LYS A 9 -12.27 18.21 -14.49
N ILE A 10 -12.83 18.01 -13.30
CA ILE A 10 -12.05 17.82 -12.07
C ILE A 10 -11.74 16.35 -11.77
N ALA A 11 -12.60 15.42 -12.16
CA ALA A 11 -12.46 13.98 -11.91
C ALA A 11 -11.09 13.41 -12.30
N PRO A 12 -10.53 13.63 -13.52
CA PRO A 12 -9.23 13.08 -13.86
C PRO A 12 -8.09 13.64 -12.98
N LEU A 13 -8.20 14.89 -12.53
CA LEU A 13 -7.21 15.52 -11.63
C LEU A 13 -7.30 14.94 -10.21
N ALA A 14 -8.53 14.71 -9.74
CA ALA A 14 -8.78 14.12 -8.43
C ALA A 14 -8.33 12.66 -8.37
N VAL A 15 -8.54 11.88 -9.43
CA VAL A 15 -8.07 10.49 -9.54
C VAL A 15 -6.54 10.43 -9.50
N ALA A 16 -5.86 11.25 -10.32
CA ALA A 16 -4.39 11.30 -10.32
C ALA A 16 -3.85 11.69 -8.94
N SER A 17 -4.46 12.69 -8.28
CA SER A 17 -4.06 13.08 -6.92
C SER A 17 -4.34 11.99 -5.88
N ALA A 18 -5.41 11.21 -6.04
CA ALA A 18 -5.74 10.10 -5.16
C ALA A 18 -4.70 8.98 -5.22
N GLU A 19 -4.21 8.65 -6.43
CA GLU A 19 -3.14 7.67 -6.64
C GLU A 19 -1.85 8.07 -5.91
N GLU A 20 -1.49 9.36 -5.94
CA GLU A 20 -0.26 9.86 -5.31
C GLU A 20 -0.39 10.03 -3.78
N SER A 21 -1.52 10.57 -3.31
CA SER A 21 -1.67 11.02 -1.93
C SER A 21 -2.42 10.04 -1.04
N GLY A 22 -3.21 9.14 -1.63
CA GLY A 22 -4.18 8.32 -0.93
C GLY A 22 -5.43 9.07 -0.46
N VAL A 23 -5.61 10.36 -0.76
CA VAL A 23 -6.88 11.05 -0.50
C VAL A 23 -7.92 10.58 -1.50
N PRO A 24 -9.10 10.08 -1.11
CA PRO A 24 -10.10 9.60 -2.06
C PRO A 24 -10.51 10.67 -3.08
N ALA A 25 -10.62 10.28 -4.36
CA ALA A 25 -10.98 11.18 -5.44
C ALA A 25 -12.38 11.76 -5.22
N SER A 26 -13.34 10.94 -4.80
CA SER A 26 -14.71 11.35 -4.48
C SER A 26 -14.74 12.45 -3.41
N LEU A 27 -13.87 12.38 -2.40
CA LEU A 27 -13.74 13.39 -1.36
C LEU A 27 -13.22 14.70 -1.95
N THR A 28 -12.16 14.62 -2.74
CA THR A 28 -11.56 15.79 -3.41
C THR A 28 -12.59 16.50 -4.29
N ILE A 29 -13.35 15.75 -5.11
CA ILE A 29 -14.39 16.30 -6.00
C ILE A 29 -15.52 16.94 -5.17
N ALA A 30 -16.02 16.26 -4.15
CA ALA A 30 -17.10 16.76 -3.30
C ALA A 30 -16.71 18.04 -2.54
N GLN A 31 -15.50 18.08 -1.96
CA GLN A 31 -14.99 19.27 -1.29
C GLN A 31 -14.79 20.41 -2.28
N ALA A 32 -14.15 20.16 -3.43
CA ALA A 32 -13.98 21.19 -4.44
C ALA A 32 -15.33 21.75 -4.92
N ALA A 33 -16.33 20.90 -5.18
CA ALA A 33 -17.67 21.34 -5.58
C ALA A 33 -18.33 22.23 -4.51
N LEU A 34 -18.25 21.84 -3.24
CA LEU A 34 -18.84 22.58 -2.12
C LEU A 34 -18.14 23.92 -1.88
N GLU A 35 -16.81 23.90 -1.76
CA GLU A 35 -16.00 25.06 -1.36
C GLU A 35 -15.88 26.11 -2.47
N SER A 36 -15.88 25.67 -3.73
CA SER A 36 -15.72 26.57 -4.88
C SER A 36 -17.05 27.02 -5.49
N ASN A 37 -18.19 26.58 -4.95
CA ASN A 37 -19.50 26.69 -5.59
C ASN A 37 -19.46 26.16 -7.04
N TRP A 38 -19.05 24.90 -7.21
CA TRP A 38 -18.92 24.25 -8.52
C TRP A 38 -18.00 25.02 -9.50
N GLY A 39 -16.91 25.58 -8.98
CA GLY A 39 -15.94 26.38 -9.72
C GLY A 39 -16.39 27.80 -10.04
N ALA A 40 -17.62 28.18 -9.69
CA ALA A 40 -18.18 29.50 -10.01
C ALA A 40 -17.78 30.61 -9.03
N SER A 41 -17.20 30.27 -7.87
CA SER A 41 -16.70 31.28 -6.95
C SER A 41 -15.60 32.11 -7.58
N ARG A 42 -15.56 33.40 -7.24
CA ARG A 42 -14.52 34.32 -7.72
C ARG A 42 -13.11 33.80 -7.41
N LEU A 43 -12.93 33.18 -6.24
CA LEU A 43 -11.64 32.62 -5.82
C LEU A 43 -11.20 31.43 -6.70
N ALA A 44 -12.14 30.56 -7.10
CA ALA A 44 -11.85 29.46 -8.01
C ALA A 44 -11.61 29.93 -9.45
N ALA A 45 -12.39 30.92 -9.92
CA ALA A 45 -12.31 31.44 -11.27
C ALA A 45 -11.07 32.32 -11.53
N GLU A 46 -10.73 33.22 -10.61
CA GLU A 46 -9.59 34.15 -10.76
C GLU A 46 -8.30 33.65 -10.11
N GLY A 47 -8.42 32.80 -9.08
CA GLY A 47 -7.29 32.32 -8.27
C GLY A 47 -6.95 30.85 -8.47
N ASN A 48 -7.74 30.10 -9.24
CA ASN A 48 -7.66 28.64 -9.36
C ASN A 48 -7.69 27.91 -8.01
N ASN A 49 -8.21 28.54 -6.95
CA ASN A 49 -8.21 28.00 -5.60
C ASN A 49 -9.58 27.40 -5.29
N LEU A 50 -9.66 26.07 -5.37
CA LEU A 50 -10.90 25.32 -5.23
C LEU A 50 -11.32 25.11 -3.78
N PHE A 51 -10.40 25.23 -2.82
CA PHE A 51 -10.59 24.79 -1.43
C PHE A 51 -10.51 25.94 -0.42
N GLY A 52 -10.45 27.20 -0.87
CA GLY A 52 -10.42 28.35 0.02
C GLY A 52 -9.13 28.49 0.84
N LEU A 53 -8.01 27.91 0.39
CA LEU A 53 -6.77 27.92 1.16
C LEU A 53 -6.19 29.33 1.28
N LYS A 54 -5.99 29.79 2.53
CA LYS A 54 -5.46 31.13 2.85
C LYS A 54 -3.93 31.19 2.73
N GLY A 55 -3.41 32.39 2.52
CA GLY A 55 -1.98 32.70 2.40
C GLY A 55 -1.55 32.99 0.96
N SER A 56 -0.25 32.84 0.68
CA SER A 56 0.33 33.01 -0.66
C SER A 56 0.62 31.66 -1.29
N GLY A 57 0.10 31.46 -2.49
CA GLY A 57 0.36 30.28 -3.32
C GLY A 57 1.45 30.53 -4.36
N PRO A 58 1.70 29.55 -5.24
CA PRO A 58 2.73 29.64 -6.30
C PRO A 58 2.50 30.80 -7.28
N SER A 59 1.26 31.25 -7.46
CA SER A 59 0.91 32.40 -8.30
C SER A 59 0.54 33.64 -7.49
N GLY A 60 1.04 33.73 -6.25
CA GLY A 60 0.80 34.83 -5.32
C GLY A 60 -0.49 34.66 -4.53
N SER A 61 -1.15 35.79 -4.22
CA SER A 61 -2.38 35.84 -3.42
C SER A 61 -3.49 36.61 -4.13
N LEU A 62 -4.73 36.26 -3.86
CA LEU A 62 -5.93 37.03 -4.19
C LEU A 62 -6.55 37.53 -2.89
N ILE A 63 -6.69 38.85 -2.75
CA ILE A 63 -7.31 39.45 -1.56
C ILE A 63 -8.82 39.52 -1.77
N LEU A 64 -9.58 38.83 -0.92
CA LEU A 64 -11.04 38.83 -0.96
C LEU A 64 -11.63 39.03 0.45
N PRO A 65 -12.83 39.63 0.55
CA PRO A 65 -13.56 39.66 1.81
C PRO A 65 -13.97 38.24 2.20
N THR A 66 -13.83 37.91 3.48
CA THR A 66 -14.27 36.64 4.08
C THR A 66 -14.96 36.92 5.41
N THR A 67 -15.86 36.02 5.81
CA THR A 67 -16.57 36.12 7.09
C THR A 67 -15.79 35.35 8.15
N GLU A 68 -15.32 36.05 9.17
CA GLU A 68 -14.67 35.47 10.34
C GLU A 68 -15.60 35.57 11.55
N TYR A 69 -15.54 34.59 12.45
CA TYR A 69 -16.25 34.68 13.73
C TYR A 69 -15.29 35.13 14.83
N ARG A 70 -15.53 36.31 15.40
CA ARG A 70 -14.76 36.84 16.55
C ARG A 70 -15.70 37.06 17.73
N GLY A 71 -15.48 36.35 18.83
CA GLY A 71 -16.36 36.41 20.00
C GLY A 71 -17.81 36.07 19.71
N GLY A 72 -18.06 35.10 18.81
CA GLY A 72 -19.40 34.68 18.40
C GLY A 72 -20.11 35.59 17.39
N ARG A 73 -19.49 36.69 16.95
CA ARG A 73 -20.04 37.59 15.93
C ARG A 73 -19.34 37.40 14.59
N ALA A 74 -20.13 37.34 13.52
CA ALA A 74 -19.64 37.36 12.15
C ALA A 74 -19.10 38.76 11.81
N VAL A 75 -17.86 38.83 11.34
CA VAL A 75 -17.20 40.07 10.90
C VAL A 75 -16.59 39.83 9.53
N THR A 76 -16.86 40.72 8.59
CA THR A 76 -16.22 40.68 7.26
C THR A 76 -14.84 41.31 7.34
N VAL A 77 -13.81 40.56 6.95
CA VAL A 77 -12.43 41.06 6.86
C VAL A 77 -11.83 40.66 5.53
N ASN A 78 -10.86 41.44 5.04
CA ASN A 78 -10.07 41.01 3.88
C ASN A 78 -9.06 39.95 4.31
N ALA A 79 -9.00 38.85 3.57
CA ALA A 79 -8.01 37.81 3.75
C ALA A 79 -7.27 37.54 2.44
N ALA A 80 -5.99 37.18 2.55
CA ALA A 80 -5.21 36.69 1.43
C ALA A 80 -5.51 35.20 1.21
N PHE A 81 -5.92 34.85 0.00
CA PHE A 81 -6.10 33.48 -0.45
C PHE A 81 -5.04 33.10 -1.47
N ARG A 82 -4.58 31.85 -1.41
CA ARG A 82 -3.55 31.34 -2.32
C ARG A 82 -4.05 31.42 -3.75
N LYS A 83 -3.17 31.80 -4.69
CA LYS A 83 -3.40 31.65 -6.12
C LYS A 83 -2.55 30.52 -6.69
N TYR A 84 -3.11 29.81 -7.66
CA TYR A 84 -2.47 28.68 -8.31
C TYR A 84 -2.40 28.85 -9.83
N PRO A 85 -1.41 28.23 -10.49
CA PRO A 85 -1.36 28.19 -11.95
C PRO A 85 -2.55 27.43 -12.55
N SER A 86 -3.00 26.36 -11.89
CA SER A 86 -4.10 25.51 -12.35
C SER A 86 -4.91 24.92 -11.19
N TRP A 87 -6.06 24.31 -11.51
CA TRP A 87 -6.83 23.52 -10.54
C TRP A 87 -6.07 22.27 -10.06
N ALA A 88 -5.18 21.70 -10.88
CA ALA A 88 -4.35 20.57 -10.47
C ALA A 88 -3.39 20.95 -9.33
N ASP A 89 -2.80 22.15 -9.41
CA ASP A 89 -1.94 22.68 -8.33
C ASP A 89 -2.72 22.94 -7.03
N SER A 90 -3.97 23.42 -7.15
CA SER A 90 -4.85 23.59 -5.99
C SER A 90 -5.23 22.25 -5.35
N ILE A 91 -5.45 21.21 -6.15
CA ILE A 91 -5.73 19.85 -5.68
C ILE A 91 -4.50 19.25 -5.00
N ALA A 92 -3.31 19.40 -5.58
CA ALA A 92 -2.06 18.92 -5.00
C ALA A 92 -1.75 19.60 -3.63
N ASP A 93 -2.01 20.90 -3.50
CA ASP A 93 -1.81 21.62 -2.24
C ASP A 93 -2.86 21.22 -1.17
N HIS A 94 -4.10 20.93 -1.61
CA HIS A 94 -5.13 20.35 -0.74
C HIS A 94 -4.76 18.94 -0.27
N ALA A 95 -4.30 18.07 -1.17
CA ALA A 95 -3.82 16.74 -0.81
C ALA A 95 -2.67 16.81 0.22
N ARG A 96 -1.72 17.74 0.01
CA ARG A 96 -0.63 18.00 0.97
C ARG A 96 -1.13 18.44 2.35
N LEU A 97 -2.16 19.28 2.40
CA LEU A 97 -2.82 19.64 3.66
C LEU A 97 -3.39 18.40 4.36
N LEU A 98 -4.08 17.53 3.62
CA LEU A 98 -4.70 16.31 4.14
C LEU A 98 -3.69 15.19 4.45
N SER A 99 -2.45 15.30 4.00
CA SER A 99 -1.35 14.42 4.44
C SER A 99 -0.77 14.80 5.81
N ALA A 100 -1.16 15.94 6.39
CA ALA A 100 -0.70 16.33 7.72
C ALA A 100 -1.19 15.36 8.80
N LYS A 101 -0.44 15.22 9.90
CA LYS A 101 -0.73 14.29 11.03
C LYS A 101 -2.19 14.32 11.50
N ARG A 102 -2.79 15.53 11.50
CA ARG A 102 -4.19 15.79 11.88
C ARG A 102 -5.21 14.99 11.05
N TYR A 103 -4.92 14.75 9.77
CA TYR A 103 -5.84 14.19 8.79
C TYR A 103 -5.46 12.77 8.35
N THR A 104 -4.57 12.09 9.07
CA THR A 104 -4.14 10.71 8.75
C THR A 104 -5.29 9.73 8.57
N GLY A 105 -6.39 9.90 9.33
CA GLY A 105 -7.59 9.08 9.20
C GLY A 105 -8.41 9.29 7.92
N VAL A 106 -8.05 10.26 7.07
CA VAL A 106 -8.68 10.54 5.78
C VAL A 106 -8.09 9.67 4.67
N LEU A 107 -6.81 9.30 4.80
CA LEU A 107 -6.05 8.65 3.74
C LEU A 107 -6.46 7.18 3.58
N ARG A 108 -6.59 6.74 2.33
CA ARG A 108 -6.90 5.36 1.90
C ARG A 108 -8.18 4.80 2.50
N GLN A 109 -9.18 5.65 2.69
CA GLN A 109 -10.52 5.28 3.15
C GLN A 109 -11.53 5.31 2.00
N THR A 110 -12.74 4.81 2.23
CA THR A 110 -13.86 5.11 1.33
C THR A 110 -14.21 6.60 1.39
N GLY A 111 -14.82 7.16 0.34
CA GLY A 111 -15.25 8.56 0.32
C GLY A 111 -16.06 8.98 1.54
N ALA A 112 -17.00 8.14 1.99
CA ALA A 112 -17.85 8.43 3.15
C ALA A 112 -17.09 8.41 4.48
N GLU A 113 -16.17 7.45 4.68
CA GLU A 113 -15.31 7.41 5.86
C GLU A 113 -14.35 8.60 5.89
N ALA A 114 -13.77 8.94 4.75
CA ALA A 114 -12.88 10.09 4.59
C ALA A 114 -13.61 11.41 4.89
N ALA A 115 -14.86 11.57 4.44
CA ALA A 115 -15.71 12.72 4.75
C ALA A 115 -15.99 12.87 6.25
N ARG A 116 -16.22 11.77 6.97
CA ARG A 116 -16.39 11.78 8.43
C ARG A 116 -15.08 12.10 9.13
N ALA A 117 -13.98 11.51 8.69
CA ALA A 117 -12.66 11.72 9.27
C ALA A 117 -12.18 13.17 9.12
N VAL A 118 -12.36 13.77 7.94
CA VAL A 118 -11.93 15.16 7.69
C VAL A 118 -12.76 16.16 8.49
N ALA A 119 -14.07 15.90 8.66
CA ALA A 119 -14.93 16.71 9.52
C ALA A 119 -14.55 16.57 11.00
N ALA A 120 -14.35 15.33 11.49
CA ALA A 120 -13.93 15.06 12.87
C ALA A 120 -12.56 15.68 13.20
N ALA A 121 -11.67 15.77 12.21
CA ALA A 121 -10.38 16.44 12.32
C ALA A 121 -10.48 17.97 12.34
N GLY A 122 -11.68 18.54 12.17
CA GLY A 122 -11.94 19.98 12.26
C GLY A 122 -11.52 20.76 11.02
N TYR A 123 -11.74 20.20 9.83
CA TYR A 123 -11.56 20.90 8.56
C TYR A 123 -12.55 22.07 8.39
N ALA A 124 -13.80 21.86 8.79
CA ALA A 124 -14.85 22.88 8.81
C ALA A 124 -15.53 22.91 10.19
N SER A 125 -16.04 24.08 10.59
CA SER A 125 -16.81 24.25 11.83
C SER A 125 -18.28 23.82 11.69
N ASP A 126 -18.75 23.53 10.47
CA ASP A 126 -20.12 23.12 10.20
C ASP A 126 -20.36 21.67 10.68
N PRO A 127 -21.28 21.43 11.63
CA PRO A 127 -21.57 20.08 12.12
C PRO A 127 -22.19 19.16 11.06
N GLN A 128 -22.72 19.70 9.96
CA GLN A 128 -23.28 18.93 8.84
C GLN A 128 -22.29 18.74 7.69
N TYR A 129 -21.02 19.14 7.86
CA TYR A 129 -20.04 19.11 6.78
C TYR A 129 -19.88 17.71 6.15
N ALA A 130 -19.65 16.69 6.96
CA ALA A 130 -19.53 15.30 6.46
C ALA A 130 -20.78 14.85 5.70
N ASN A 131 -21.98 15.15 6.22
CA ASN A 131 -23.24 14.77 5.61
C ASN A 131 -23.46 15.48 4.26
N LYS A 132 -23.03 16.74 4.13
CA LYS A 132 -23.08 17.48 2.85
C LYS A 132 -22.17 16.83 1.81
N LEU A 133 -20.95 16.46 2.19
CA LEU A 133 -20.01 15.78 1.30
C LEU A 133 -20.52 14.42 0.85
N ILE A 134 -20.99 13.59 1.79
CA ILE A 134 -21.57 12.28 1.49
C ILE A 134 -22.76 12.42 0.55
N ARG A 135 -23.68 13.37 0.83
CA ARG A 135 -24.82 13.62 -0.07
C ARG A 135 -24.38 14.01 -1.48
N LEU A 136 -23.34 14.84 -1.61
CA LEU A 136 -22.78 15.18 -2.93
C LEU A 136 -22.20 13.95 -3.63
N MET A 137 -21.46 13.11 -2.90
CA MET A 137 -20.93 11.86 -3.42
C MET A 137 -22.05 10.96 -3.94
N ASP A 138 -23.10 10.74 -3.15
CA ASP A 138 -24.23 9.90 -3.52
C ASP A 138 -25.01 10.48 -4.71
N THR A 139 -25.30 11.78 -4.68
CA THR A 139 -26.12 12.47 -5.71
C THR A 139 -25.47 12.41 -7.09
N TYR A 140 -24.14 12.51 -7.14
CA TYR A 140 -23.36 12.54 -8.38
C TYR A 140 -22.58 11.25 -8.63
N ASN A 141 -22.85 10.20 -7.83
CA ASN A 141 -22.16 8.91 -7.89
C ASN A 141 -20.62 9.06 -7.89
N LEU A 142 -20.06 9.95 -7.07
CA LEU A 142 -18.64 10.31 -7.12
C LEU A 142 -17.71 9.18 -6.65
N THR A 143 -18.23 8.20 -5.90
CA THR A 143 -17.45 7.03 -5.45
C THR A 143 -16.97 6.17 -6.61
N GLN A 144 -17.59 6.27 -7.79
CA GLN A 144 -17.10 5.63 -9.02
C GLN A 144 -15.67 6.07 -9.41
N TYR A 145 -15.20 7.21 -8.88
CA TYR A 145 -13.84 7.70 -9.10
C TYR A 145 -12.84 7.24 -8.02
N ASP A 146 -13.31 6.63 -6.93
CA ASP A 146 -12.44 6.03 -5.91
C ASP A 146 -12.01 4.60 -6.27
N GLU A 147 -12.81 3.94 -7.11
CA GLU A 147 -12.43 2.68 -7.70
C GLU A 147 -11.21 2.95 -8.56
N ALA A 148 -10.07 2.34 -8.18
CA ALA A 148 -8.98 2.20 -9.12
C ALA A 148 -9.61 1.60 -10.37
N LYS A 149 -9.60 2.33 -11.49
CA LYS A 149 -9.87 1.72 -12.79
C LYS A 149 -8.91 0.54 -12.82
N GLY A 150 -9.46 -0.65 -12.64
CA GLY A 150 -8.68 -1.87 -12.48
C GLY A 150 -7.60 -1.84 -13.55
N ASP A 151 -6.37 -2.17 -13.14
CA ASP A 151 -5.18 -2.17 -13.98
C ASP A 151 -5.60 -2.39 -15.43
N LYS A 152 -5.23 -1.47 -16.32
CA LYS A 152 -5.51 -1.61 -17.76
C LYS A 152 -5.38 -3.10 -18.08
N PRO A 153 -6.40 -3.74 -18.68
CA PRO A 153 -6.39 -5.19 -18.85
C PRO A 153 -5.04 -5.58 -19.40
N MET A 154 -4.34 -6.45 -18.66
CA MET A 154 -2.95 -6.82 -18.91
C MET A 154 -2.76 -6.97 -20.42
N THR A 155 -1.84 -6.19 -21.00
CA THR A 155 -1.63 -6.21 -22.45
C THR A 155 -1.26 -7.63 -22.87
N THR A 156 -1.49 -7.99 -24.13
CA THR A 156 -1.14 -9.33 -24.63
C THR A 156 0.33 -9.69 -24.35
N GLU A 157 1.22 -8.69 -24.36
CA GLU A 157 2.64 -8.89 -24.07
C GLU A 157 2.91 -9.06 -22.58
N GLU A 158 2.32 -8.24 -21.71
CA GLU A 158 2.43 -8.44 -20.25
C GLU A 158 1.83 -9.78 -19.83
N ARG A 159 0.77 -10.24 -20.50
CA ARG A 159 0.15 -11.55 -20.24
C ARG A 159 1.08 -12.69 -20.58
N LYS A 160 1.72 -12.65 -21.75
CA LYS A 160 2.75 -13.63 -22.11
C LYS A 160 3.91 -13.61 -21.12
N GLN A 161 4.36 -12.43 -20.68
CA GLN A 161 5.44 -12.30 -19.70
C GLN A 161 5.04 -12.89 -18.34
N PHE A 162 3.82 -12.65 -17.89
CA PHE A 162 3.31 -13.18 -16.64
C PHE A 162 3.15 -14.71 -16.70
N GLU A 163 2.61 -15.24 -17.80
CA GLU A 163 2.51 -16.69 -18.04
C GLU A 163 3.90 -17.34 -18.08
N ALA A 164 4.87 -16.74 -18.78
CA ALA A 164 6.26 -17.20 -18.80
C ALA A 164 6.92 -17.15 -17.42
N LEU A 165 6.62 -16.12 -16.61
CA LEU A 165 7.11 -16.02 -15.24
C LEU A 165 6.50 -17.11 -14.36
N GLN A 166 5.20 -17.40 -14.48
CA GLN A 166 4.55 -18.49 -13.75
C GLN A 166 5.17 -19.84 -14.09
N GLU A 167 5.40 -20.11 -15.38
CA GLU A 167 6.08 -21.33 -15.81
C GLU A 167 7.49 -21.43 -15.22
N THR A 168 8.23 -20.31 -15.20
CA THR A 168 9.57 -20.25 -14.60
C THR A 168 9.55 -20.56 -13.11
N VAL A 169 8.63 -19.95 -12.37
CA VAL A 169 8.47 -20.18 -10.92
C VAL A 169 8.11 -21.64 -10.64
N LEU A 170 7.20 -22.23 -11.42
CA LEU A 170 6.84 -23.65 -11.27
C LEU A 170 8.01 -24.58 -11.58
N ALA A 171 8.78 -24.29 -12.64
CA ALA A 171 9.97 -25.05 -12.98
C ALA A 171 11.04 -24.96 -11.88
N GLN A 172 11.26 -23.77 -11.33
CA GLN A 172 12.16 -23.56 -10.20
C GLN A 172 11.69 -24.30 -8.95
N ALA A 173 10.40 -24.22 -8.62
CA ALA A 173 9.84 -24.93 -7.47
C ALA A 173 10.04 -26.45 -7.57
N LYS A 174 9.86 -27.02 -8.77
CA LYS A 174 10.13 -28.45 -9.03
C LYS A 174 11.61 -28.78 -8.86
N GLN A 175 12.50 -27.96 -9.42
CA GLN A 175 13.95 -28.17 -9.29
C GLN A 175 14.40 -28.09 -7.83
N ILE A 176 13.86 -27.14 -7.05
CA ILE A 176 14.13 -27.03 -5.61
C ILE A 176 13.66 -28.29 -4.89
N ALA A 177 12.44 -28.77 -5.14
CA ALA A 177 11.93 -29.99 -4.52
C ALA A 177 12.78 -31.23 -4.84
N ASP A 178 13.32 -31.33 -6.06
CA ASP A 178 14.23 -32.41 -6.42
C ASP A 178 15.61 -32.26 -5.74
N LEU A 179 16.16 -31.04 -5.66
CA LEU A 179 17.41 -30.78 -4.92
C LEU A 179 17.28 -31.05 -3.42
N GLU A 180 16.13 -30.77 -2.82
CA GLU A 180 15.84 -31.07 -1.40
C GLU A 180 15.92 -32.56 -1.09
N LYS A 181 15.45 -33.43 -2.01
CA LYS A 181 15.59 -34.89 -1.87
C LYS A 181 17.06 -35.32 -1.82
N TRP A 182 17.95 -34.61 -2.53
CA TRP A 182 19.38 -34.92 -2.58
C TRP A 182 20.17 -34.32 -1.42
N THR A 183 19.67 -33.24 -0.79
CA THR A 183 20.35 -32.56 0.32
C THR A 183 19.97 -33.09 1.70
N ARG A 184 18.85 -33.82 1.83
CA ARG A 184 18.47 -34.55 3.05
C ARG A 184 17.97 -35.96 2.76
N PRO A 185 18.79 -36.85 2.17
CA PRO A 185 18.41 -38.24 2.10
C PRO A 185 18.35 -38.79 3.54
N GLY A 186 17.22 -39.38 3.92
CA GLY A 186 17.20 -40.26 5.09
C GLY A 186 18.30 -41.34 4.94
N ILE A 187 18.69 -41.98 6.04
CA ILE A 187 19.81 -42.94 6.06
C ILE A 187 19.68 -43.93 4.90
N PRO A 188 20.60 -43.90 3.90
CA PRO A 188 20.50 -44.77 2.74
C PRO A 188 20.57 -46.24 3.12
N ASP A 189 19.86 -47.11 2.40
CA ASP A 189 19.79 -48.55 2.72
C ASP A 189 21.17 -49.19 2.90
N TRP A 190 22.12 -48.83 2.03
CA TRP A 190 23.50 -49.34 2.07
C TRP A 190 24.31 -48.86 3.29
N ALA A 191 23.85 -47.81 3.99
CA ALA A 191 24.51 -47.23 5.15
C ALA A 191 23.86 -47.63 6.49
N LYS A 192 22.62 -48.16 6.48
CA LYS A 192 21.83 -48.46 7.70
C LYS A 192 22.59 -49.31 8.71
N GLU A 193 23.27 -50.35 8.23
CA GLU A 193 24.04 -51.26 9.09
C GLU A 193 25.20 -50.54 9.79
N ALA A 194 26.00 -49.78 9.04
CA ALA A 194 27.13 -49.03 9.57
C ALA A 194 26.71 -47.91 10.53
N VAL A 195 25.61 -47.22 10.21
CA VAL A 195 25.01 -46.20 11.08
C VAL A 195 24.51 -46.81 12.38
N ASN A 196 23.82 -47.96 12.33
CA ASN A 196 23.38 -48.68 13.52
C ASN A 196 24.56 -49.13 14.40
N ALA A 197 25.65 -49.60 13.79
CA ALA A 197 26.86 -49.96 14.52
C ALA A 197 27.50 -48.73 15.22
N ALA A 198 27.56 -47.58 14.54
CA ALA A 198 28.09 -46.33 15.10
C ALA A 198 27.23 -45.78 16.26
N VAL A 199 25.90 -45.81 16.11
CA VAL A 199 24.95 -45.41 17.16
C VAL A 199 25.03 -46.33 18.38
N ASN A 200 25.20 -47.64 18.16
CA ASN A 200 25.25 -48.63 19.25
C ASN A 200 26.66 -48.97 19.74
N TYR A 201 27.68 -48.22 19.33
CA TYR A 201 29.09 -48.53 19.64
C TYR A 201 29.36 -48.65 21.16
N SER A 202 28.78 -47.73 21.96
CA SER A 202 28.80 -47.81 23.42
C SER A 202 27.56 -47.15 24.01
N LYS A 203 26.99 -47.74 25.07
CA LYS A 203 25.81 -47.22 25.78
C LYS A 203 26.06 -45.81 26.35
N ASP A 204 27.28 -45.53 26.81
CA ASP A 204 27.63 -44.26 27.45
C ASP A 204 28.25 -43.24 26.48
N LYS A 205 28.74 -43.70 25.32
CA LYS A 205 29.45 -42.89 24.32
C LYS A 205 29.22 -43.41 22.89
N PRO A 206 28.04 -43.17 22.30
CA PRO A 206 27.80 -43.49 20.90
C PRO A 206 28.74 -42.67 19.99
N LEU A 207 29.19 -43.25 18.87
CA LEU A 207 30.00 -42.53 17.88
C LEU A 207 29.17 -41.56 17.06
N LEU A 208 27.84 -41.78 17.01
CA LEU A 208 26.89 -40.96 16.26
C LEU A 208 25.61 -40.76 17.08
N GLN A 209 25.21 -39.51 17.28
CA GLN A 209 24.02 -39.16 18.08
C GLN A 209 22.81 -38.78 17.22
N ASN A 210 23.02 -38.11 16.08
CA ASN A 210 21.97 -37.64 15.18
C ASN A 210 22.12 -38.30 13.78
N PRO A 211 21.79 -39.59 13.66
CA PRO A 211 22.12 -40.36 12.46
C PRO A 211 21.30 -39.97 11.21
N GLU A 212 20.18 -39.26 11.37
CA GLU A 212 19.25 -38.94 10.27
C GLU A 212 19.58 -37.65 9.50
N GLN A 213 20.58 -36.88 9.94
CA GLN A 213 20.94 -35.58 9.33
C GLN A 213 22.26 -35.63 8.56
N GLY A 214 22.72 -36.82 8.20
CA GLY A 214 23.98 -37.01 7.47
C GLY A 214 23.87 -36.66 5.99
N SER A 215 24.93 -36.12 5.40
CA SER A 215 25.05 -36.05 3.94
C SER A 215 25.36 -37.44 3.35
N VAL A 216 25.17 -37.63 2.04
CA VAL A 216 25.54 -38.89 1.36
C VAL A 216 27.00 -39.24 1.58
N ASP A 217 27.91 -38.25 1.54
CA ASP A 217 29.34 -38.48 1.75
C ASP A 217 29.66 -38.82 3.21
N PHE A 218 28.94 -38.24 4.17
CA PHE A 218 29.02 -38.65 5.57
C PHE A 218 28.68 -40.15 5.72
N TYR A 219 27.56 -40.59 5.12
CA TYR A 219 27.17 -42.00 5.16
C TYR A 219 28.18 -42.92 4.46
N ARG A 220 28.83 -42.46 3.37
CA ARG A 220 29.90 -43.21 2.68
C ARG A 220 31.09 -43.43 3.61
N ILE A 221 31.54 -42.38 4.30
CA ILE A 221 32.66 -42.44 5.23
C ILE A 221 32.37 -43.40 6.38
N ILE A 222 31.20 -43.28 7.01
CA ILE A 222 30.78 -44.18 8.10
C ILE A 222 30.73 -45.64 7.64
N THR A 223 30.22 -45.90 6.43
CA THR A 223 30.16 -47.25 5.85
C THR A 223 31.55 -47.82 5.58
N VAL A 224 32.48 -47.02 5.07
CA VAL A 224 33.88 -47.44 4.87
C VAL A 224 34.55 -47.76 6.21
N MET A 225 34.33 -46.92 7.23
CA MET A 225 34.89 -47.15 8.56
C MET A 225 34.37 -48.45 9.19
N HIS A 226 33.05 -48.68 9.12
CA HIS A 226 32.44 -49.93 9.58
C HIS A 226 33.04 -51.15 8.90
N ARG A 227 33.13 -51.16 7.57
CA ARG A 227 33.69 -52.28 6.79
C ARG A 227 35.18 -52.53 7.05
N ARG A 228 35.90 -51.54 7.57
CA ARG A 228 37.30 -51.67 7.99
C ARG A 228 37.46 -52.19 9.42
N GLY A 229 36.35 -52.55 10.09
CA GLY A 229 36.34 -53.05 11.47
C GLY A 229 36.62 -51.96 12.51
N LEU A 230 36.51 -50.68 12.16
CA LEU A 230 36.79 -49.58 13.10
C LEU A 230 35.70 -49.41 14.17
N PHE A 231 34.55 -50.06 14.00
CA PHE A 231 33.47 -50.09 14.99
C PHE A 231 33.46 -51.39 15.80
N ASP A 232 34.34 -52.34 15.47
CA ASP A 232 34.50 -53.56 16.24
C ASP A 232 35.20 -53.21 17.56
N LYS A 233 34.60 -53.58 18.69
CA LYS A 233 35.25 -53.38 19.99
C LYS A 233 36.53 -54.20 19.98
N LYS A 234 37.69 -53.54 20.05
CA LYS A 234 38.90 -54.22 20.50
C LYS A 234 38.62 -54.68 21.93
N GLU A 235 38.51 -55.99 22.13
CA GLU A 235 38.66 -56.56 23.47
C GLU A 235 39.99 -56.02 24.01
N LYS A 236 39.90 -55.21 25.08
CA LYS A 236 41.08 -54.80 25.81
C LYS A 236 41.66 -56.06 26.43
N SER A 237 42.83 -56.50 25.96
CA SER A 237 43.72 -57.34 26.77
C SER A 237 44.20 -56.54 27.97
#